data_AF-A0A0F8YW80-F1
#
_entry.id   AF-A0A0F8YW80-F1
#
_cell.length_a   1.000
_cell.length_b   1.000
_cell.length_c   1.000
_cell.angle_alpha   90.00
_cell.angle_beta   90.00
_cell.angle_gamma   90.00
#
_symmetry.space_group_name_H-M   'P 1'
#
loop_
_entity.id
_entity.type
_entity.pdbx_description
1 polymer ?
#
loop_
_entity_poly.entity_id
_entity_poly.type
_entity_poly.pdbx_seq_one_letter_code
_entity_poly.pdbx_strand_id
1 'polypeptide(L)'
;NEQYPLVPGGTGIIPTFVCKPGKVTLARLGRKKGWYVMQISSGSAFTPSKDQLTKGWEKLPHILINMVGDPENFIQNTRSNHMHWVYGEYGEELKRICEILNIDYVVC
;
A
#
# COMPACT_ATOMS: atom_id res chain seq x y z
N ASN A 1 8.00 13.93 25.85
CA ASN A 1 7.97 14.58 24.52
C ASN A 1 9.37 14.60 23.94
N GLU A 2 9.83 13.46 23.42
CA GLU A 2 11.10 13.38 22.70
C GLU A 2 10.80 13.46 21.20
N GLN A 3 11.10 14.61 20.59
CA GLN A 3 11.08 14.76 19.14
C GLN A 3 12.36 14.15 18.58
N TYR A 4 12.22 13.14 17.71
CA TYR A 4 13.34 12.51 17.03
C TYR A 4 14.04 13.49 16.09
N PRO A 5 15.39 13.47 16.00
CA PRO A 5 16.14 14.46 15.23
C PRO A 5 15.81 14.37 13.73
N LEU A 6 15.56 15.53 13.10
CA LEU A 6 15.26 15.68 11.69
C LEU A 6 16.40 15.14 10.81
N VAL A 7 16.07 14.62 9.63
CA VAL A 7 17.07 14.16 8.64
C VAL A 7 17.86 15.38 8.13
N PRO A 8 19.20 15.36 8.12
CA PRO A 8 19.99 16.49 7.65
C PRO A 8 19.76 16.73 6.14
N GLY A 9 19.33 17.93 5.76
CA GLY A 9 19.33 18.40 4.36
C GLY A 9 17.99 18.81 3.74
N GLY A 10 16.86 18.69 4.44
CA GLY A 10 15.55 19.19 3.96
C GLY A 10 14.88 20.09 5.00
N THR A 11 14.40 21.27 4.58
CA THR A 11 13.71 22.26 5.43
C THR A 11 12.18 22.03 5.52
N GLY A 12 11.72 20.82 5.22
CA GLY A 12 10.29 20.49 5.15
C GLY A 12 9.75 19.86 6.43
N ILE A 13 8.43 19.97 6.64
CA ILE A 13 7.71 19.25 7.70
C ILE A 13 7.12 17.98 7.09
N ILE A 14 7.43 16.83 7.68
CA ILE A 14 6.86 15.54 7.29
C ILE A 14 5.89 15.10 8.40
N PRO A 15 4.65 14.72 8.07
CA PRO A 15 3.75 14.17 9.07
C PRO A 15 4.29 12.81 9.54
N THR A 16 4.40 12.63 10.85
CA THR A 16 4.84 11.36 11.44
C THR A 16 3.65 10.75 12.18
N PHE A 17 3.11 9.66 11.63
CA PHE A 17 2.06 8.88 12.28
C PHE A 17 2.10 7.42 11.81
N VAL A 18 1.53 6.56 12.65
CA VAL A 18 1.26 5.17 12.33
C VAL A 18 -0.23 5.04 12.01
N CYS A 19 -0.55 4.48 10.85
CA CYS A 19 -1.94 4.18 10.49
C CYS A 19 -2.58 3.21 11.50
N LYS A 20 -3.87 3.40 11.79
CA LYS A 20 -4.62 2.50 12.69
C LYS A 20 -4.74 1.09 12.09
N PRO A 21 -4.85 0.04 12.92
CA PRO A 21 -5.17 -1.30 12.46
C PRO A 21 -6.52 -1.37 11.72
N GLY A 22 -6.67 -2.37 10.84
CA GLY A 22 -7.94 -2.63 10.17
C GLY A 22 -7.79 -3.37 8.84
N LYS A 23 -8.91 -3.88 8.31
CA LYS A 23 -8.95 -4.43 6.95
C LYS A 23 -8.65 -3.35 5.93
N VAL A 24 -7.87 -3.69 4.92
CA VAL A 24 -7.48 -2.77 3.85
C VAL A 24 -7.56 -3.45 2.50
N THR A 25 -7.88 -2.66 1.49
CA THR A 25 -7.78 -3.02 0.08
C THR A 25 -6.68 -2.18 -0.55
N LEU A 26 -5.79 -2.83 -1.29
CA LEU A 26 -4.72 -2.19 -2.06
C LEU A 26 -5.06 -2.30 -3.55
N ALA A 27 -4.73 -1.26 -4.30
CA ALA A 27 -4.93 -1.27 -5.74
C ALA A 27 -3.87 -0.44 -6.46
N ARG A 28 -3.45 -0.95 -7.62
CA ARG A 28 -2.60 -0.20 -8.54
C ARG A 28 -3.03 -0.40 -9.97
N LEU A 29 -3.50 0.69 -10.58
CA LEU A 29 -3.63 0.76 -12.03
C LEU A 29 -2.25 0.91 -12.67
N GLY A 30 -1.95 0.05 -13.64
CA GLY A 30 -0.72 0.05 -14.41
C GLY A 30 -0.99 -0.23 -15.88
N ARG A 31 0.10 -0.46 -16.63
CA ARG A 31 0.04 -0.85 -18.04
C ARG A 31 0.80 -2.14 -18.31
N LYS A 32 0.27 -2.97 -19.20
CA LYS A 32 0.90 -4.21 -19.71
C LYS A 32 0.67 -4.29 -21.21
N LYS A 33 1.75 -4.25 -21.99
CA LYS A 33 1.71 -4.35 -23.47
C LYS A 33 0.69 -3.39 -24.13
N GLY A 34 0.63 -2.14 -23.67
CA GLY A 34 -0.27 -1.12 -24.22
C GLY A 34 -1.68 -1.07 -23.61
N TRP A 35 -2.06 -2.06 -22.80
CA TRP A 35 -3.36 -2.14 -22.15
C TRP A 35 -3.28 -1.77 -20.67
N TYR A 36 -4.38 -1.24 -20.11
CA TYR A 36 -4.48 -1.00 -18.68
C TYR A 36 -4.73 -2.31 -17.93
N VAL A 37 -4.09 -2.46 -16.78
CA VAL A 37 -4.33 -3.57 -15.86
C VAL A 37 -4.37 -3.08 -14.42
N MET A 38 -5.37 -3.51 -13.67
CA MET A 38 -5.52 -3.24 -12.24
C MET A 38 -4.97 -4.42 -11.43
N GLN A 39 -3.96 -4.17 -10.61
CA GLN A 39 -3.59 -5.09 -9.53
C GLN A 39 -4.46 -4.79 -8.32
N ILE A 40 -5.11 -5.82 -7.75
CA ILE A 40 -5.98 -5.72 -6.57
C ILE A 40 -5.45 -6.69 -5.52
N SER A 41 -5.28 -6.23 -4.29
CA SER A 41 -4.90 -7.07 -3.16
C SER A 41 -5.63 -6.66 -1.91
N SER A 42 -5.61 -7.54 -0.92
CA SER A 42 -6.23 -7.28 0.39
C SER A 42 -5.24 -7.58 1.51
N GLY A 43 -5.51 -7.03 2.67
CA GLY A 43 -4.66 -7.24 3.84
C GLY A 43 -5.28 -6.74 5.11
N SER A 44 -4.51 -6.84 6.19
CA SER A 44 -4.87 -6.27 7.48
C SER A 44 -3.72 -5.40 7.96
N ALA A 45 -3.99 -4.10 8.12
CA ALA A 45 -3.09 -3.16 8.74
C ALA A 45 -2.96 -3.49 10.23
N PHE A 46 -1.75 -3.38 10.77
CA PHE A 46 -1.47 -3.65 12.17
C PHE A 46 -0.54 -2.59 12.77
N THR A 47 -0.55 -2.49 14.10
CA THR A 47 0.39 -1.63 14.83
C THR A 47 1.72 -2.38 14.99
N PRO A 48 2.83 -1.88 14.42
CA PRO A 48 4.13 -2.50 14.54
C PRO A 48 4.64 -2.44 15.99
N SER A 49 5.40 -3.45 16.40
CA SER A 49 6.24 -3.33 17.59
C SER A 49 7.38 -2.33 17.32
N LYS A 50 8.01 -1.80 18.40
CA LYS A 50 9.17 -0.90 18.25
C LYS A 50 10.31 -1.55 17.46
N ASP A 51 10.50 -2.85 17.60
CA ASP A 51 11.57 -3.60 16.93
C ASP A 51 11.29 -3.86 15.44
N GLN A 52 10.01 -3.83 15.04
CA GLN A 52 9.61 -3.96 13.63
C GLN A 52 9.80 -2.66 12.84
N LEU A 53 10.01 -1.53 13.51
CA LEU A 53 10.32 -0.26 12.86
C LEU A 53 11.81 -0.19 12.55
N THR A 54 12.15 -0.21 11.26
CA THR A 54 13.54 -0.01 10.80
C THR A 54 13.95 1.45 10.92
N LYS A 55 15.25 1.69 11.16
CA LYS A 55 15.81 3.04 11.24
C LYS A 55 15.47 3.86 9.99
N GLY A 56 14.78 4.97 10.18
CA GLY A 56 14.28 5.88 9.15
C GLY A 56 12.76 5.86 8.99
N TRP A 57 12.08 4.72 9.21
CA TRP A 57 10.63 4.63 9.06
C TRP A 57 9.88 5.25 10.25
N GLU A 58 10.52 5.32 11.42
CA GLU A 58 9.95 5.96 12.60
C GLU A 58 9.67 7.46 12.41
N LYS A 59 10.26 8.08 11.36
CA LYS A 59 10.14 9.51 11.07
C LYS A 59 9.18 9.82 9.90
N LEU A 60 8.72 8.80 9.19
CA LEU A 60 7.84 8.90 8.02
C LEU A 60 6.41 8.46 8.38
N PRO A 61 5.38 8.92 7.66
CA PRO A 61 4.05 8.35 7.81
C PRO A 61 4.07 6.93 7.25
N HIS A 62 3.60 5.96 8.03
CA HIS A 62 3.68 4.56 7.63
C HIS A 62 2.48 3.72 8.05
N ILE A 63 2.31 2.65 7.29
CA ILE A 63 1.36 1.57 7.52
C ILE A 63 2.12 0.26 7.28
N LEU A 64 1.91 -0.73 8.16
CA LEU A 64 2.36 -2.09 7.92
C LEU A 64 1.13 -2.95 7.70
N ILE A 65 1.18 -3.78 6.66
CA ILE A 65 0.05 -4.56 6.19
C ILE A 65 0.50 -6.02 6.09
N ASN A 66 -0.21 -6.90 6.78
CA ASN A 66 -0.15 -8.33 6.49
C ASN A 66 -1.03 -8.57 5.27
N MET A 67 -0.39 -8.75 4.11
CA MET A 67 -1.10 -9.04 2.87
C MET A 67 -1.67 -10.46 2.90
N VAL A 68 -2.84 -10.63 2.31
CA VAL A 68 -3.43 -11.95 2.03
C VAL A 68 -2.97 -12.38 0.65
N GLY A 69 -2.56 -13.64 0.49
CA GLY A 69 -2.16 -14.20 -0.80
C GLY A 69 -0.68 -14.55 -0.89
N ASP A 70 -0.21 -14.79 -2.11
CA ASP A 70 1.18 -15.14 -2.41
C ASP A 70 2.03 -13.87 -2.62
N PRO A 71 3.06 -13.61 -1.78
CA PRO A 71 3.94 -12.45 -1.94
C PRO A 71 4.64 -12.41 -3.30
N GLU A 72 5.01 -13.56 -3.88
CA GLU A 72 5.70 -13.59 -5.17
C GLU A 72 4.75 -13.14 -6.28
N ASN A 73 3.51 -13.64 -6.27
CA ASN A 73 2.47 -13.19 -7.19
C ASN A 73 2.24 -11.66 -7.10
N PHE A 74 2.21 -11.10 -5.88
CA PHE A 74 2.07 -9.66 -5.67
C PHE A 74 3.23 -8.87 -6.29
N ILE A 75 4.47 -9.30 -6.05
CA ILE A 75 5.68 -8.63 -6.53
C ILE A 75 5.74 -8.69 -8.06
N GLN A 76 5.48 -9.86 -8.66
CA GLN A 76 5.52 -10.05 -10.11
C GLN A 76 4.47 -9.23 -10.87
N ASN A 77 3.35 -8.88 -10.20
CA ASN A 77 2.31 -8.04 -10.78
C ASN A 77 2.49 -6.53 -10.46
N THR A 78 3.40 -6.17 -9.56
CA THR A 78 3.67 -4.78 -9.19
C THR A 78 4.36 -4.02 -10.32
N ARG A 79 3.70 -2.97 -10.82
CA ARG A 79 4.15 -2.19 -12.00
C ARG A 79 4.63 -0.78 -11.66
N SER A 80 4.69 -0.43 -10.39
CA SER A 80 5.15 0.86 -9.90
C SER A 80 5.66 0.73 -8.48
N ASN A 81 6.57 1.62 -8.08
CA ASN A 81 6.99 1.79 -6.71
C ASN A 81 5.90 2.40 -5.80
N HIS A 82 4.79 2.91 -6.37
CA HIS A 82 3.67 3.47 -5.62
C HIS A 82 2.46 2.52 -5.63
N MET A 83 1.83 2.38 -4.47
CA MET A 83 0.61 1.61 -4.26
C MET A 83 -0.46 2.52 -3.63
N HIS A 84 -1.72 2.37 -4.05
CA HIS A 84 -2.85 3.01 -3.37
C HIS A 84 -3.50 1.99 -2.45
N TRP A 85 -4.06 2.47 -1.34
CA TRP A 85 -4.80 1.63 -0.41
C TRP A 85 -5.90 2.42 0.27
N VAL A 86 -6.89 1.71 0.79
CA VAL A 86 -8.01 2.26 1.54
C VAL A 86 -8.44 1.29 2.64
N TYR A 87 -9.01 1.81 3.72
CA TYR A 87 -9.62 0.99 4.78
C TYR A 87 -10.94 0.38 4.31
N GLY A 88 -11.11 -0.92 4.53
CA GLY A 88 -12.27 -1.70 4.10
C GLY A 88 -11.92 -2.73 3.03
N GLU A 89 -12.94 -3.49 2.65
CA GLU A 89 -12.86 -4.55 1.65
C GLU A 89 -13.64 -4.09 0.42
N TYR A 90 -12.92 -3.64 -0.61
CA TYR A 90 -13.49 -3.10 -1.84
C TYR A 90 -13.02 -3.86 -3.09
N GLY A 91 -12.56 -5.10 -2.90
CA GLY A 91 -12.03 -5.92 -3.98
C GLY A 91 -13.06 -6.17 -5.07
N GLU A 92 -14.31 -6.47 -4.69
CA GLU A 92 -15.40 -6.75 -5.64
C GLU A 92 -15.84 -5.50 -6.40
N GLU A 93 -15.92 -4.36 -5.74
CA GLU A 93 -16.23 -3.07 -6.36
C GLU A 93 -15.17 -2.68 -7.39
N LEU A 94 -13.88 -2.91 -7.07
CA LEU A 94 -12.79 -2.66 -8.01
C LEU A 94 -12.85 -3.58 -9.22
N LYS A 95 -13.14 -4.88 -9.03
CA LYS A 95 -13.37 -5.82 -10.13
C LYS A 95 -14.52 -5.34 -11.02
N ARG A 96 -15.64 -4.95 -10.40
CA ARG A 96 -16.82 -4.46 -11.11
C ARG A 96 -16.54 -3.20 -11.93
N ILE A 97 -15.78 -2.26 -11.37
CA ILE A 97 -15.33 -1.06 -12.12
C ILE A 97 -14.44 -1.47 -13.30
N CYS A 98 -13.52 -2.42 -13.11
CA CYS A 98 -12.65 -2.89 -14.18
C CYS A 98 -13.47 -3.52 -15.33
N GLU A 99 -14.49 -4.31 -15.02
CA GLU A 99 -15.41 -4.86 -16.02
C GLU A 99 -16.16 -3.77 -16.80
N ILE A 100 -16.70 -2.76 -16.11
CA ILE A 100 -17.45 -1.65 -16.74
C ILE A 100 -16.53 -0.86 -17.69
N LEU A 101 -15.28 -0.65 -17.28
CA LEU A 101 -14.30 0.14 -18.04
C LEU A 101 -13.49 -0.69 -19.05
N ASN A 102 -13.75 -1.99 -19.14
CA ASN A 102 -12.98 -2.93 -19.96
C ASN A 102 -11.47 -2.87 -19.67
N ILE A 103 -11.12 -2.90 -18.38
CA ILE A 103 -9.76 -2.93 -17.85
C ILE A 103 -9.48 -4.35 -17.33
N ASP A 104 -8.35 -4.94 -17.74
CA ASP A 104 -7.91 -6.21 -17.18
C ASP A 104 -7.63 -6.05 -15.68
N TYR A 105 -7.86 -7.08 -14.88
CA TYR A 105 -7.45 -7.07 -13.49
C TYR A 105 -6.81 -8.38 -13.06
N VAL A 106 -5.94 -8.29 -12.05
CA VAL A 106 -5.32 -9.43 -11.37
C VAL A 106 -5.55 -9.27 -9.89
N VAL A 107 -6.01 -10.34 -9.25
CA VAL A 107 -6.11 -10.42 -7.80
C VAL A 107 -4.87 -11.14 -7.29
N CYS A 108 -4.13 -10.49 -6.41
CA CYS A 108 -2.93 -11.03 -5.75
C CYS A 108 -3.21 -11.22 -4.27
#